data_AF-A0A950CIB5-F1
#
_entry.id   AF-A0A950CIB5-F1
#
_cell.length_a   1.000
_cell.length_b   1.000
_cell.length_c   1.000
_cell.angle_alpha   90.00
_cell.angle_beta   90.00
_cell.angle_gamma   90.00
#
_symmetry.space_group_name_H-M   'P 1'
#
loop_
_entity.id
_entity.type
_entity.pdbx_description
1 polymer ?
#
loop_
_entity_poly.entity_id
_entity_poly.type
_entity_poly.pdbx_seq_one_letter_code
_entity_poly.pdbx_strand_id
1 'polypeptide(L)'
;VIALLAIPAFSELGVIGLITIIAASAIVAAPWFIYQLIHNGPVFWTTYIKHETLMRVAKHLEDKPAEAGFTAHTFINEVRYLWPLLLPLAGIACAAVQDRGWGMLRCIPASVRVWLLWFAIAFTAACAVQTKLGWYILPALIPVALLSAAAVAGAFMQAGPARSYCRPLAAAALLLLPFTAAPQRGRIESTFAQERARSRPSYEMAMRAIAFAAVRGGGELYFAGPPLPTIVYYSGMRCHFVSPSEPDFELADLGGNPISVSYHELVLRDPSGVVTAVDNLHEEWNASGPPSERGHPLTAQALGTPVEDVRPSAE
;
A
#
# COMPACT_ATOMS: atom_id res chain seq x y z
N VAL A 1 0.27 -23.77 -5.79
CA VAL A 1 -0.13 -24.97 -6.57
C VAL A 1 -0.80 -26.02 -5.69
N ILE A 2 -0.14 -26.58 -4.68
CA ILE A 2 -0.75 -27.60 -3.78
C ILE A 2 -2.03 -27.08 -3.11
N ALA A 3 -2.02 -25.84 -2.62
CA ALA A 3 -3.20 -25.20 -2.02
C ALA A 3 -4.38 -25.01 -3.00
N LEU A 4 -4.10 -24.76 -4.29
CA LEU A 4 -5.12 -24.57 -5.33
C LEU A 4 -5.80 -25.90 -5.71
N LEU A 5 -5.06 -27.01 -5.67
CA LEU A 5 -5.56 -28.35 -5.96
C LEU A 5 -6.46 -28.92 -4.85
N ALA A 6 -6.39 -28.36 -3.64
CA ALA A 6 -7.16 -28.82 -2.47
C ALA A 6 -8.57 -28.22 -2.38
N ILE A 7 -8.92 -27.23 -3.20
CA ILE A 7 -10.26 -26.62 -3.18
C ILE A 7 -11.16 -27.31 -4.22
N PRO A 8 -12.33 -27.87 -3.83
CA PRO A 8 -13.24 -28.55 -4.75
C PRO A 8 -13.78 -27.68 -5.90
N ALA A 9 -13.86 -26.35 -5.71
CA ALA A 9 -14.22 -25.44 -6.81
C ALA A 9 -13.16 -25.36 -7.93
N PHE A 10 -11.89 -25.63 -7.63
CA PHE A 10 -10.83 -25.68 -8.64
C PHE A 10 -10.77 -27.03 -9.37
N SER A 11 -11.26 -28.11 -8.76
CA SER A 11 -11.47 -29.36 -9.51
C SER A 11 -12.54 -29.22 -10.60
N GLU A 12 -13.49 -28.27 -10.45
CA GLU A 12 -14.48 -27.95 -11.50
C GLU A 12 -13.88 -27.08 -12.62
N LEU A 13 -12.96 -26.16 -12.31
CA LEU A 13 -12.20 -25.39 -13.31
C LEU A 13 -11.26 -26.28 -14.15
N GLY A 14 -10.74 -27.35 -13.52
CA GLY A 14 -9.78 -28.27 -14.14
C GLY A 14 -8.43 -27.61 -14.50
N VAL A 15 -7.53 -28.40 -15.07
CA VAL A 15 -6.21 -27.93 -15.53
C VAL A 15 -6.35 -26.87 -16.63
N ILE A 16 -7.36 -27.03 -17.50
CA ILE A 16 -7.64 -26.11 -18.60
C ILE A 16 -8.00 -24.71 -18.06
N GLY A 17 -8.89 -24.62 -17.06
CA GLY A 17 -9.25 -23.33 -16.46
C GLY A 17 -8.05 -22.63 -15.81
N LEU A 18 -7.18 -23.37 -15.14
CA LEU A 18 -5.94 -22.79 -14.58
C LEU A 18 -5.00 -22.28 -15.68
N ILE A 19 -4.82 -23.04 -16.76
CA ILE A 19 -4.03 -22.62 -17.91
C ILE A 19 -4.62 -21.35 -18.52
N THR A 20 -5.95 -21.27 -18.68
CA THR A 20 -6.62 -20.08 -19.20
C THR A 20 -6.39 -18.86 -18.32
N ILE A 21 -6.49 -18.99 -16.99
CA ILE A 21 -6.25 -17.87 -16.05
C ILE A 21 -4.80 -17.39 -16.14
N ILE A 22 -3.83 -18.33 -16.15
CA ILE A 22 -2.41 -18.00 -16.27
C ILE A 22 -2.12 -17.34 -17.62
N ALA A 23 -2.65 -17.90 -18.72
CA ALA A 23 -2.47 -17.35 -20.06
C ALA A 23 -3.07 -15.96 -20.17
N ALA A 24 -4.30 -15.74 -19.69
CA ALA A 24 -4.95 -14.43 -19.69
C ALA A 24 -4.16 -13.41 -18.86
N SER A 25 -3.72 -13.79 -17.65
CA SER A 25 -2.91 -12.94 -16.78
C SER A 25 -1.58 -12.56 -17.44
N ALA A 26 -0.93 -13.54 -18.10
CA ALA A 26 0.32 -13.32 -18.82
C ALA A 26 0.12 -12.42 -20.04
N ILE A 27 -0.94 -12.62 -20.83
CA ILE A 27 -1.25 -11.76 -21.99
C ILE A 27 -1.45 -10.31 -21.57
N VAL A 28 -2.06 -10.07 -20.41
CA VAL A 28 -2.27 -8.72 -19.87
C VAL A 28 -0.98 -8.12 -19.31
N ALA A 29 -0.20 -8.88 -18.54
CA ALA A 29 0.95 -8.35 -17.82
C ALA A 29 2.25 -8.32 -18.64
N ALA A 30 2.48 -9.32 -19.50
CA ALA A 30 3.73 -9.50 -20.22
C ALA A 30 4.11 -8.33 -21.14
N PRO A 31 3.18 -7.65 -21.87
CA PRO A 31 3.56 -6.53 -22.73
C PRO A 31 4.34 -5.44 -22.00
N TRP A 32 3.92 -5.08 -20.78
CA TRP A 32 4.62 -4.07 -19.97
C TRP A 32 5.98 -4.58 -19.49
N PHE A 33 6.06 -5.83 -19.01
CA PHE A 33 7.34 -6.41 -18.58
C PHE A 33 8.36 -6.54 -19.71
N ILE A 34 7.91 -6.93 -20.91
CA ILE A 34 8.75 -7.00 -22.11
C ILE A 34 9.22 -5.59 -22.49
N TYR A 35 8.33 -4.60 -22.49
CA TYR A 35 8.69 -3.20 -22.72
C TYR A 35 9.78 -2.72 -21.74
N GLN A 36 9.59 -2.95 -20.44
CA GLN A 36 10.56 -2.55 -19.42
C GLN A 36 11.91 -3.27 -19.58
N LEU A 37 11.89 -4.56 -19.92
CA LEU A 37 13.11 -5.33 -20.15
C LEU A 37 13.88 -4.82 -21.38
N ILE A 38 13.19 -4.47 -22.46
CA ILE A 38 13.83 -3.97 -23.70
C ILE A 38 14.38 -2.56 -23.51
N HIS A 39 13.61 -1.66 -22.89
CA HIS A 39 13.98 -0.24 -22.80
C HIS A 39 14.82 0.11 -21.57
N ASN A 40 14.69 -0.62 -20.47
CA ASN A 40 15.34 -0.32 -19.19
C ASN A 40 16.22 -1.47 -18.66
N GLY A 41 16.48 -2.50 -19.49
CA GLY A 41 17.08 -3.81 -19.17
C GLY A 41 17.87 -3.92 -17.86
N PRO A 42 19.09 -3.35 -17.75
CA PRO A 42 19.90 -3.47 -16.54
C PRO A 42 19.25 -2.84 -15.30
N VAL A 43 18.64 -1.66 -15.42
CA VAL A 43 17.97 -0.96 -14.31
C VAL A 43 16.73 -1.73 -13.87
N PHE A 44 15.93 -2.21 -14.82
CA PHE A 44 14.77 -3.04 -14.54
C PHE A 44 15.16 -4.32 -13.79
N TRP A 45 16.21 -5.02 -14.23
CA TRP A 45 16.66 -6.24 -13.57
C TRP A 45 17.23 -5.98 -12.16
N THR A 46 18.12 -5.00 -12.04
CA THR A 46 18.85 -4.73 -10.78
C THR A 46 17.98 -4.05 -9.74
N THR A 47 17.15 -3.10 -10.15
CA THR A 47 16.30 -2.31 -9.24
C THR A 47 14.98 -3.01 -9.03
N TYR A 48 14.18 -3.20 -10.08
CA TYR A 48 12.81 -3.71 -9.93
C TYR A 48 12.77 -5.20 -9.55
N ILE A 49 13.45 -6.06 -10.31
CA ILE A 49 13.41 -7.52 -10.06
C ILE A 49 14.25 -7.88 -8.83
N LYS A 50 15.54 -7.53 -8.83
CA LYS A 50 16.45 -7.93 -7.75
C LYS A 50 16.17 -7.16 -6.46
N HIS A 51 16.24 -5.82 -6.47
CA HIS A 51 16.14 -5.03 -5.24
C HIS A 51 14.70 -4.97 -4.69
N GLU A 52 13.74 -4.52 -5.49
CA GLU A 52 12.36 -4.30 -5.02
C GLU A 52 11.56 -5.60 -4.84
N THR A 53 11.80 -6.63 -5.65
CA THR A 53 11.02 -7.87 -5.55
C THR A 53 11.72 -8.94 -4.72
N LEU A 54 12.90 -9.41 -5.16
CA LEU A 54 13.56 -10.55 -4.52
C LEU A 54 14.20 -10.18 -3.18
N MET A 55 14.91 -9.06 -3.11
CA MET A 55 15.60 -8.65 -1.90
C MET A 55 14.63 -8.24 -0.80
N ARG A 56 13.47 -7.61 -1.10
CA ARG A 56 12.42 -7.36 -0.07
C ARG A 56 11.90 -8.64 0.57
N VAL A 57 11.83 -9.74 -0.19
CA VAL A 57 11.45 -11.06 0.33
C VAL A 57 12.56 -11.65 1.19
N ALA A 58 13.82 -11.56 0.75
CA ALA A 58 14.95 -12.23 1.38
C ALA A 58 15.64 -11.43 2.50
N LYS A 59 15.57 -10.11 2.49
CA LYS A 59 16.28 -9.19 3.38
C LYS A 59 15.41 -7.99 3.73
N HIS A 60 15.55 -7.51 4.96
CA HIS A 60 14.97 -6.24 5.36
C HIS A 60 15.68 -5.07 4.64
N LEU A 61 14.92 -4.21 3.96
CA LEU A 61 15.44 -3.07 3.18
C LEU A 61 15.09 -1.70 3.78
N GLU A 62 14.23 -1.62 4.79
CA GLU A 62 13.90 -0.35 5.43
C GLU A 62 14.93 -0.01 6.52
N ASP A 63 14.91 1.22 7.01
CA ASP A 63 15.89 1.72 8.00
C ASP A 63 15.79 1.00 9.35
N LYS A 64 14.60 0.48 9.70
CA LYS A 64 14.33 -0.15 10.99
C LYS A 64 13.71 -1.53 10.80
N PRO A 65 14.39 -2.61 11.24
CA PRO A 65 13.83 -3.95 11.17
C PRO A 65 12.56 -4.03 12.00
N ALA A 66 11.49 -4.48 11.36
CA ALA A 66 10.22 -4.73 12.03
C ALA A 66 10.33 -5.97 12.94
N GLU A 67 9.65 -5.93 14.08
CA GLU A 67 9.58 -7.06 15.00
C GLU A 67 8.87 -8.27 14.36
N ALA A 68 9.17 -9.49 14.83
CA ALA A 68 8.57 -10.72 14.30
C ALA A 68 7.03 -10.73 14.37
N GLY A 69 6.45 -10.02 15.35
CA GLY A 69 5.00 -9.86 15.53
C GLY A 69 4.37 -8.74 14.69
N PHE A 70 5.14 -7.96 13.92
CA PHE A 70 4.64 -6.76 13.24
C PHE A 70 3.43 -7.06 12.36
N THR A 71 3.51 -8.07 11.49
CA THR A 71 2.40 -8.39 10.56
C THR A 71 1.12 -8.77 11.30
N ALA A 72 1.24 -9.57 12.37
CA ALA A 72 0.09 -9.97 13.18
C ALA A 72 -0.50 -8.77 13.95
N HIS A 73 0.35 -7.93 14.56
CA HIS A 73 -0.07 -6.73 15.25
C HIS A 73 -0.78 -5.74 14.31
N THR A 74 -0.19 -5.47 13.15
CA THR A 74 -0.80 -4.62 12.12
C THR A 74 -2.13 -5.21 11.65
N PHE A 75 -2.17 -6.51 11.35
CA PHE A 75 -3.41 -7.18 10.97
C PHE A 75 -4.50 -6.98 12.01
N ILE A 76 -4.20 -7.24 13.28
CA ILE A 76 -5.13 -7.13 14.41
C ILE A 76 -5.68 -5.71 14.52
N ASN A 77 -4.81 -4.70 14.36
CA ASN A 77 -5.21 -3.30 14.41
C ASN A 77 -6.10 -2.92 13.23
N GLU A 78 -5.77 -3.38 12.02
CA GLU A 78 -6.56 -3.15 10.82
C GLU A 78 -7.95 -3.81 10.91
N VAL A 79 -8.07 -5.02 11.45
CA VAL A 79 -9.37 -5.71 11.57
C VAL A 79 -10.13 -5.39 12.85
N ARG A 80 -9.60 -4.52 13.72
CA ARG A 80 -10.20 -4.27 15.05
C ARG A 80 -11.65 -3.82 14.98
N TYR A 81 -11.99 -3.00 13.97
CA TYR A 81 -13.37 -2.54 13.79
C TYR A 81 -14.35 -3.65 13.40
N LEU A 82 -13.86 -4.78 12.87
CA LEU A 82 -14.64 -5.96 12.51
C LEU A 82 -14.83 -6.95 13.69
N TRP A 83 -14.20 -6.72 14.84
CA TRP A 83 -14.31 -7.62 16.00
C TRP A 83 -15.75 -7.92 16.45
N PRO A 84 -16.72 -6.98 16.39
CA PRO A 84 -18.11 -7.32 16.69
C PRO A 84 -18.65 -8.47 15.82
N LEU A 85 -18.17 -8.60 14.57
CA LEU A 85 -18.56 -9.69 13.67
C LEU A 85 -18.00 -11.06 14.08
N LEU A 86 -17.09 -11.10 15.04
CA LEU A 86 -16.62 -12.35 15.66
C LEU A 86 -17.63 -12.90 16.69
N LEU A 87 -18.56 -12.09 17.19
CA LEU A 87 -19.61 -12.54 18.12
C LEU A 87 -20.48 -13.69 17.55
N PRO A 88 -21.04 -13.60 16.33
CA PRO A 88 -21.77 -14.71 15.74
C PRO A 88 -20.87 -15.93 15.46
N LEU A 89 -19.59 -15.74 15.14
CA LEU A 89 -18.63 -16.84 15.01
C LEU A 89 -18.47 -17.60 16.32
N ALA A 90 -18.35 -16.89 17.45
CA ALA A 90 -18.27 -17.51 18.77
C ALA A 90 -19.55 -18.31 19.10
N GLY A 91 -20.73 -17.76 18.81
CA GLY A 91 -22.01 -18.47 18.98
C GLY A 91 -22.09 -19.75 18.15
N ILE A 92 -21.70 -19.67 16.86
CA ILE A 92 -21.62 -20.80 15.93
C ILE A 92 -20.63 -21.86 16.44
N ALA A 93 -19.45 -21.46 16.92
CA ALA A 93 -18.45 -22.37 17.45
C ALA A 93 -18.93 -23.07 18.73
N CYS A 94 -19.57 -22.35 19.66
CA CYS A 94 -20.16 -22.93 20.85
C CYS A 94 -21.24 -23.96 20.51
N ALA A 95 -22.11 -23.65 19.54
CA ALA A 95 -23.12 -24.59 19.05
C ALA A 95 -22.49 -25.88 18.50
N ALA A 96 -21.46 -25.74 17.66
CA ALA A 96 -20.75 -26.88 17.06
C ALA A 96 -20.09 -27.80 18.09
N VAL A 97 -19.54 -27.22 19.18
CA VAL A 97 -18.94 -27.97 20.29
C VAL A 97 -20.00 -28.70 21.11
N GLN A 98 -21.14 -28.05 21.39
CA GLN A 98 -22.26 -28.65 22.13
C GLN A 98 -22.88 -29.83 21.39
N ASP A 99 -23.04 -29.72 20.07
CA ASP A 99 -23.60 -30.78 19.22
C ASP A 99 -22.59 -31.90 18.90
N ARG A 100 -21.36 -31.84 19.45
CA ARG A 100 -20.26 -32.83 19.29
C ARG A 100 -19.99 -33.25 17.84
N GLY A 101 -20.27 -32.36 16.89
CA GLY A 101 -20.29 -32.69 15.46
C GLY A 101 -19.33 -31.84 14.64
N TRP A 102 -18.18 -32.40 14.27
CA TRP A 102 -17.31 -31.84 13.21
C TRP A 102 -18.00 -31.79 11.83
N GLY A 103 -19.19 -32.38 11.70
CA GLY A 103 -20.02 -32.34 10.49
C GLY A 103 -20.36 -30.93 10.04
N MET A 104 -20.44 -29.96 10.96
CA MET A 104 -20.73 -28.57 10.64
C MET A 104 -19.65 -27.91 9.77
N LEU A 105 -18.38 -28.32 9.92
CA LEU A 105 -17.29 -27.87 9.04
C LEU A 105 -17.43 -28.41 7.61
N ARG A 106 -18.08 -29.57 7.42
CA ARG A 106 -18.38 -30.11 6.08
C ARG A 106 -19.49 -29.33 5.38
N CYS A 107 -20.36 -28.66 6.15
CA CYS A 107 -21.42 -27.78 5.64
C CYS A 107 -20.92 -26.41 5.19
N ILE A 108 -19.63 -26.08 5.41
CA ILE A 108 -19.06 -24.83 4.92
C ILE A 108 -19.12 -24.83 3.39
N PRO A 109 -19.81 -23.86 2.77
CA PRO A 109 -19.90 -23.74 1.32
C PRO A 109 -18.52 -23.69 0.68
N ALA A 110 -18.36 -24.26 -0.52
CA ALA A 110 -17.08 -24.28 -1.22
C ALA A 110 -16.48 -22.86 -1.39
N SER A 111 -17.33 -21.85 -1.61
CA SER A 111 -16.93 -20.43 -1.69
C SER A 111 -16.25 -19.93 -0.40
N VAL A 112 -16.77 -20.29 0.77
CA VAL A 112 -16.19 -19.90 2.07
C VAL A 112 -14.81 -20.54 2.27
N ARG A 113 -14.60 -21.76 1.77
CA ARG A 113 -13.27 -22.42 1.80
C ARG A 113 -12.26 -21.71 0.91
N VAL A 114 -12.69 -21.19 -0.24
CA VAL A 114 -11.84 -20.34 -1.11
C VAL A 114 -11.38 -19.11 -0.35
N TRP A 115 -12.29 -18.43 0.38
CA TRP A 115 -11.95 -17.25 1.17
C TRP A 115 -10.98 -17.56 2.32
N LEU A 116 -11.19 -18.67 3.02
CA LEU A 116 -10.24 -19.14 4.04
C LEU A 116 -8.86 -19.41 3.46
N LEU A 117 -8.78 -20.06 2.29
CA LEU A 117 -7.50 -20.31 1.66
C LEU A 117 -6.84 -19.01 1.20
N TRP A 118 -7.60 -18.10 0.58
CA TRP A 118 -7.09 -16.78 0.21
C TRP A 118 -6.50 -16.09 1.43
N PHE A 119 -7.26 -16.00 2.53
CA PHE A 119 -6.79 -15.40 3.77
C PHE A 119 -5.48 -16.03 4.24
N ALA A 120 -5.42 -17.37 4.30
CA ALA A 120 -4.22 -18.08 4.72
C ALA A 120 -3.02 -17.78 3.82
N ILE A 121 -3.18 -17.79 2.49
CA ILE A 121 -2.11 -17.49 1.53
C ILE A 121 -1.66 -16.04 1.68
N ALA A 122 -2.58 -15.08 1.68
CA ALA A 122 -2.24 -13.66 1.78
C ALA A 122 -1.54 -13.33 3.10
N PHE A 123 -2.07 -13.85 4.22
CA PHE A 123 -1.50 -13.65 5.55
C PHE A 123 -0.12 -14.30 5.68
N THR A 124 0.03 -15.57 5.27
CA THR A 124 1.34 -16.26 5.32
C THR A 124 2.36 -15.62 4.39
N ALA A 125 1.96 -15.16 3.21
CA ALA A 125 2.82 -14.40 2.31
C ALA A 125 3.32 -13.11 2.98
N ALA A 126 2.42 -12.30 3.57
CA ALA A 126 2.80 -11.10 4.31
C ALA A 126 3.72 -11.41 5.51
N CYS A 127 3.53 -12.57 6.16
CA CYS A 127 4.41 -13.07 7.22
C CYS A 127 5.77 -13.58 6.72
N ALA A 128 5.87 -14.04 5.47
CA ALA A 128 7.10 -14.60 4.91
C ALA A 128 8.09 -13.53 4.42
N VAL A 129 7.61 -12.38 3.94
CA VAL A 129 8.48 -11.28 3.43
C VAL A 129 9.29 -10.67 4.58
N GLN A 130 10.60 -10.46 4.40
CA GLN A 130 11.47 -9.87 5.44
C GLN A 130 11.24 -8.35 5.61
N THR A 131 11.03 -7.63 4.51
CA THR A 131 10.58 -6.24 4.57
C THR A 131 9.10 -6.19 4.94
N LYS A 132 8.78 -5.72 6.15
CA LYS A 132 7.39 -5.62 6.62
C LYS A 132 6.85 -4.22 6.38
N LEU A 133 5.81 -4.13 5.56
CA LEU A 133 5.07 -2.89 5.33
C LEU A 133 3.63 -3.10 5.78
N GLY A 134 3.02 -2.08 6.38
CA GLY A 134 1.67 -2.19 6.94
C GLY A 134 0.64 -2.62 5.88
N TRP A 135 0.78 -2.10 4.66
CA TRP A 135 -0.14 -2.38 3.55
C TRP A 135 -0.02 -3.80 2.95
N TYR A 136 1.01 -4.58 3.27
CA TYR A 136 1.13 -5.96 2.77
C TYR A 136 0.01 -6.87 3.27
N ILE A 137 -0.68 -6.47 4.35
CA ILE A 137 -1.80 -7.25 4.90
C ILE A 137 -3.15 -6.93 4.23
N LEU A 138 -3.26 -5.83 3.48
CA LEU A 138 -4.53 -5.39 2.88
C LEU A 138 -5.24 -6.48 2.06
N PRO A 139 -4.54 -7.32 1.24
CA PRO A 139 -5.20 -8.40 0.51
C PRO A 139 -5.87 -9.47 1.39
N ALA A 140 -5.47 -9.58 2.66
CA ALA A 140 -6.09 -10.48 3.63
C ALA A 140 -7.38 -9.91 4.26
N LEU A 141 -7.61 -8.58 4.16
CA LEU A 141 -8.81 -7.95 4.72
C LEU A 141 -10.08 -8.32 3.95
N ILE A 142 -10.00 -8.46 2.63
CA ILE A 142 -11.12 -8.85 1.76
C ILE A 142 -11.71 -10.21 2.19
N PRO A 143 -10.94 -11.31 2.25
CA PRO A 143 -11.49 -12.59 2.67
C PRO A 143 -12.00 -12.53 4.13
N VAL A 144 -11.37 -11.76 5.02
CA VAL A 144 -11.85 -11.60 6.41
C VAL A 144 -13.24 -10.97 6.44
N ALA A 145 -13.49 -9.92 5.65
CA ALA A 145 -14.80 -9.30 5.55
C ALA A 145 -15.85 -10.28 5.02
N LEU A 146 -15.52 -11.05 3.97
CA LEU A 146 -16.41 -12.06 3.38
C LEU A 146 -16.70 -13.21 4.35
N LEU A 147 -15.69 -13.67 5.10
CA LEU A 147 -15.84 -14.69 6.14
C LEU A 147 -16.71 -14.20 7.29
N SER A 148 -16.53 -12.95 7.71
CA SER A 148 -17.34 -12.32 8.75
C SER A 148 -18.79 -12.20 8.33
N ALA A 149 -19.05 -11.74 7.10
CA ALA A 149 -20.40 -11.69 6.53
C ALA A 149 -21.04 -13.08 6.41
N ALA A 150 -20.28 -14.09 5.96
CA ALA A 150 -20.75 -15.47 5.89
C ALA A 150 -21.12 -16.03 7.27
N ALA A 151 -20.35 -15.68 8.31
CA ALA A 151 -20.65 -16.09 9.68
C ALA A 151 -21.91 -15.43 10.23
N VAL A 152 -22.08 -14.12 10.01
CA VAL A 152 -23.31 -13.40 10.38
C VAL A 152 -24.53 -14.02 9.68
N ALA A 153 -24.43 -14.26 8.37
CA ALA A 153 -25.49 -14.91 7.60
C ALA A 153 -25.79 -16.33 8.12
N GLY A 154 -24.75 -17.14 8.38
CA GLY A 154 -24.89 -18.47 8.97
C GLY A 154 -25.60 -18.44 10.32
N ALA A 155 -25.27 -17.48 11.19
CA ALA A 155 -25.92 -17.31 12.49
C ALA A 155 -27.42 -16.96 12.37
N PHE A 156 -27.81 -16.17 11.36
CA PHE A 156 -29.23 -15.89 11.07
C PHE A 156 -29.97 -17.12 10.51
N MET A 157 -29.30 -17.91 9.68
CA MET A 157 -29.86 -19.11 9.05
C MET A 157 -29.90 -20.34 9.98
N GLN A 158 -29.24 -20.28 11.13
CA GLN A 158 -29.18 -21.39 12.09
C GLN A 158 -30.59 -21.85 12.53
N ALA A 159 -30.80 -23.16 12.49
CA ALA A 159 -32.00 -23.83 12.98
C ALA A 159 -31.74 -24.55 14.32
N GLY A 160 -32.81 -25.00 14.99
CA GLY A 160 -32.71 -25.75 16.25
C GLY A 160 -32.44 -24.87 17.49
N PRO A 161 -31.97 -25.48 18.60
CA PRO A 161 -31.76 -24.80 19.88
C PRO A 161 -30.78 -23.63 19.79
N ALA A 162 -29.78 -23.75 18.91
CA ALA A 162 -28.74 -22.74 18.69
C ALA A 162 -29.27 -21.39 18.17
N ARG A 163 -30.46 -21.39 17.54
CA ARG A 163 -31.12 -20.19 17.05
C ARG A 163 -31.36 -19.14 18.13
N SER A 164 -31.61 -19.59 19.37
CA SER A 164 -31.96 -18.71 20.50
C SER A 164 -30.83 -17.77 20.90
N TYR A 165 -29.56 -18.17 20.68
CA TYR A 165 -28.38 -17.35 21.02
C TYR A 165 -27.60 -16.86 19.79
N CYS A 166 -27.56 -17.60 18.67
CA CYS A 166 -26.81 -17.14 17.48
C CYS A 166 -27.41 -15.88 16.83
N ARG A 167 -28.75 -15.80 16.73
CA ARG A 167 -29.43 -14.64 16.14
C ARG A 167 -29.26 -13.34 16.93
N PRO A 168 -29.46 -13.30 18.27
CA PRO A 168 -29.22 -12.07 19.01
C PRO A 168 -27.74 -11.66 18.97
N LEU A 169 -26.78 -12.60 18.97
CA LEU A 169 -25.36 -12.28 18.77
C LEU A 169 -25.09 -11.66 17.39
N ALA A 170 -25.69 -12.20 16.32
CA ALA A 170 -25.58 -11.65 14.97
C ALA A 170 -26.21 -10.25 14.86
N ALA A 171 -27.38 -10.05 15.47
CA ALA A 171 -28.04 -8.75 15.53
C ALA A 171 -27.22 -7.73 16.33
N ALA A 172 -26.68 -8.12 17.49
CA ALA A 172 -25.80 -7.29 18.30
C ALA A 172 -24.53 -6.91 17.52
N ALA A 173 -23.91 -7.85 16.80
CA ALA A 173 -22.76 -7.58 15.95
C ALA A 173 -23.05 -6.50 14.88
N LEU A 174 -24.20 -6.60 14.20
CA LEU A 174 -24.63 -5.62 13.20
C LEU A 174 -24.93 -4.25 13.83
N LEU A 175 -25.53 -4.23 15.02
CA LEU A 175 -25.82 -2.98 15.73
C LEU A 175 -24.55 -2.29 16.26
N LEU A 176 -23.52 -3.05 16.62
CA LEU A 176 -22.25 -2.53 17.11
C LEU A 176 -21.32 -2.04 15.99
N LEU A 177 -21.44 -2.59 14.78
CA LEU A 177 -20.55 -2.30 13.65
C LEU A 177 -20.45 -0.80 13.29
N PRO A 178 -21.54 -0.01 13.25
CA PRO A 178 -21.44 1.42 12.98
C PRO A 178 -20.62 2.16 14.04
N PHE A 179 -20.71 1.75 15.31
CA PHE A 179 -19.98 2.40 16.41
C PHE A 179 -18.48 2.11 16.36
N THR A 180 -18.09 0.92 15.88
CA THR A 180 -16.67 0.56 15.71
C THR A 180 -16.10 1.08 14.39
N ALA A 181 -16.91 1.22 13.34
CA ALA A 181 -16.48 1.69 12.01
C ALA A 181 -16.50 3.22 11.85
N ALA A 182 -17.47 3.94 12.45
CA ALA A 182 -17.61 5.38 12.28
C ALA A 182 -16.35 6.19 12.69
N PRO A 183 -15.66 5.88 13.81
CA PRO A 183 -14.43 6.58 14.17
C PRO A 183 -13.31 6.44 13.12
N GLN A 184 -13.28 5.31 12.39
CA GLN A 184 -12.26 5.07 11.36
C GLN A 184 -12.41 6.03 10.19
N ARG A 185 -13.65 6.40 9.83
CA ARG A 185 -13.89 7.36 8.75
C ARG A 185 -13.27 8.72 9.06
N GLY A 186 -13.50 9.24 10.27
CA GLY A 186 -12.91 10.51 10.69
C GLY A 186 -11.38 10.48 10.70
N ARG A 187 -10.79 9.35 11.15
CA ARG A 187 -9.33 9.15 11.11
C ARG A 187 -8.80 9.08 9.68
N ILE A 188 -9.47 8.38 8.77
CA ILE A 188 -9.07 8.30 7.36
C ILE A 188 -9.13 9.69 6.72
N GLU A 189 -10.22 10.42 6.93
CA GLU A 189 -10.40 11.77 6.39
C GLU A 189 -9.34 12.74 6.93
N SER A 190 -9.00 12.68 8.22
CA SER A 190 -7.97 13.54 8.81
C SER A 190 -6.57 13.17 8.35
N THR A 191 -6.20 11.88 8.32
CA THR A 191 -4.91 11.43 7.79
C THR A 191 -4.77 11.79 6.32
N PHE A 192 -5.80 11.58 5.51
CA PHE A 192 -5.78 11.97 4.10
C PHE A 192 -5.62 13.49 3.91
N ALA A 193 -6.31 14.30 4.71
CA ALA A 193 -6.16 15.75 4.68
C ALA A 193 -4.73 16.18 5.06
N GLN A 194 -4.13 15.54 6.07
CA GLN A 194 -2.77 15.83 6.51
C GLN A 194 -1.73 15.44 5.43
N GLU A 195 -1.81 14.23 4.89
CA GLU A 195 -0.91 13.76 3.83
C GLU A 195 -1.05 14.61 2.55
N ARG A 196 -2.28 15.01 2.21
CA ARG A 196 -2.52 15.95 1.11
C ARG A 196 -1.91 17.32 1.36
N ALA A 197 -2.01 17.85 2.58
CA ALA A 197 -1.41 19.12 2.94
C ALA A 197 0.13 19.09 2.86
N ARG A 198 0.75 17.97 3.28
CA ARG A 198 2.21 17.76 3.17
C ARG A 198 2.69 17.51 1.75
N SER A 199 1.85 16.89 0.91
CA SER A 199 2.18 16.68 -0.51
C SER A 199 1.98 17.94 -1.36
N ARG A 200 1.21 18.91 -0.88
CA ARG A 200 0.84 20.12 -1.63
C ARG A 200 2.05 20.90 -2.17
N PRO A 201 3.13 21.16 -1.40
CA PRO A 201 4.28 21.89 -1.93
C PRO A 201 4.89 21.23 -3.17
N SER A 202 5.16 19.92 -3.09
CA SER A 202 5.68 19.15 -4.22
C SER A 202 4.70 19.08 -5.41
N TYR A 203 3.40 19.13 -5.16
CA TYR A 203 2.39 19.23 -6.22
C TYR A 203 2.44 20.59 -6.93
N GLU A 204 2.47 21.70 -6.19
CA GLU A 204 2.54 23.05 -6.77
C GLU A 204 3.83 23.25 -7.57
N MET A 205 4.96 22.74 -7.05
CA MET A 205 6.24 22.69 -7.79
C MET A 205 6.11 21.93 -9.11
N ALA A 206 5.46 20.76 -9.12
CA ALA A 206 5.21 19.99 -10.34
C ALA A 206 4.35 20.75 -11.36
N MET A 207 3.28 21.41 -10.89
CA MET A 207 2.41 22.19 -11.77
C MET A 207 3.15 23.39 -12.39
N ARG A 208 4.00 24.08 -11.61
CA ARG A 208 4.88 25.12 -12.12
C ARG A 208 5.89 24.57 -13.13
N ALA A 209 6.50 23.42 -12.85
CA ALA A 209 7.42 22.76 -13.76
C ALA A 209 6.79 22.47 -15.13
N ILE A 210 5.54 21.96 -15.15
CA ILE A 210 4.80 21.76 -16.40
C ILE A 210 4.62 23.08 -17.15
N ALA A 211 4.16 24.14 -16.45
CA ALA A 211 3.93 25.43 -17.07
C ALA A 211 5.23 26.02 -17.66
N PHE A 212 6.33 25.92 -16.93
CA PHE A 212 7.66 26.33 -17.42
C PHE A 212 8.13 25.51 -18.62
N ALA A 213 7.98 24.18 -18.56
CA ALA A 213 8.36 23.29 -19.65
C ALA A 213 7.54 23.56 -20.91
N ALA A 214 6.24 23.82 -20.79
CA ALA A 214 5.39 24.15 -21.92
C ALA A 214 5.87 25.42 -22.66
N VAL A 215 6.33 26.44 -21.92
CA VAL A 215 6.89 27.67 -22.50
C VAL A 215 8.26 27.43 -23.16
N ARG A 216 9.04 26.47 -22.65
CA ARG A 216 10.40 26.16 -23.12
C ARG A 216 10.48 25.04 -24.17
N GLY A 217 9.33 24.49 -24.58
CA GLY A 217 9.29 23.39 -25.55
C GLY A 217 9.65 22.02 -24.96
N GLY A 218 9.50 21.83 -23.65
CA GLY A 218 9.77 20.60 -22.93
C GLY A 218 11.01 20.67 -22.04
N GLY A 219 11.58 19.50 -21.74
CA GLY A 219 12.81 19.36 -20.96
C GLY A 219 12.78 18.21 -19.95
N GLU A 220 13.84 18.11 -19.17
CA GLU A 220 13.96 17.18 -18.04
C GLU A 220 14.10 17.97 -16.73
N LEU A 221 13.53 17.44 -15.65
CA LEU A 221 13.61 18.05 -14.33
C LEU A 221 14.78 17.46 -13.54
N TYR A 222 15.40 18.28 -12.70
CA TYR A 222 16.41 17.87 -11.75
C TYR A 222 16.06 18.47 -10.39
N PHE A 223 15.97 17.64 -9.36
CA PHE A 223 15.67 18.08 -8.00
C PHE A 223 16.82 17.71 -7.07
N ALA A 224 17.40 18.72 -6.42
CA ALA A 224 18.50 18.55 -5.48
C ALA A 224 17.98 18.20 -4.08
N GLY A 225 17.76 16.93 -3.82
CA GLY A 225 17.22 16.49 -2.53
C GLY A 225 16.69 15.06 -2.54
N PRO A 226 16.00 14.66 -1.46
CA PRO A 226 15.39 13.35 -1.38
C PRO A 226 14.33 13.18 -2.49
N PRO A 227 14.05 11.93 -2.93
CA PRO A 227 13.01 11.69 -3.92
C PRO A 227 11.65 12.27 -3.50
N LEU A 228 11.03 13.00 -4.42
CA LEU A 228 9.67 13.55 -4.28
C LEU A 228 8.76 12.93 -5.36
N PRO A 229 8.16 11.77 -5.10
CA PRO A 229 7.35 11.05 -6.10
C PRO A 229 6.21 11.90 -6.68
N THR A 230 5.64 12.79 -5.88
CA THR A 230 4.59 13.74 -6.29
C THR A 230 5.05 14.61 -7.46
N ILE A 231 6.31 15.06 -7.50
CA ILE A 231 6.83 15.87 -8.60
C ILE A 231 6.78 15.08 -9.91
N VAL A 232 7.28 13.83 -9.90
CA VAL A 232 7.28 12.97 -11.09
C VAL A 232 5.86 12.66 -11.54
N TYR A 233 5.00 12.24 -10.61
CA TYR A 233 3.66 11.78 -10.91
C TYR A 233 2.78 12.88 -11.50
N TYR A 234 2.79 14.07 -10.89
CA TYR A 234 1.92 15.16 -11.32
C TYR A 234 2.51 15.99 -12.45
N SER A 235 3.84 16.07 -12.59
CA SER A 235 4.43 16.73 -13.75
C SER A 235 4.28 15.91 -15.04
N GLY A 236 4.25 14.57 -14.92
CA GLY A 236 4.37 13.68 -16.09
C GLY A 236 5.71 13.80 -16.80
N MET A 237 6.69 14.48 -16.20
CA MET A 237 8.02 14.71 -16.75
C MET A 237 9.03 13.77 -16.12
N ARG A 238 10.12 13.51 -16.83
CA ARG A 238 11.26 12.81 -16.25
C ARG A 238 11.95 13.74 -15.25
N CYS A 239 12.06 13.30 -13.99
CA CYS A 239 12.78 14.02 -12.95
C CYS A 239 13.94 13.17 -12.43
N HIS A 240 15.13 13.76 -12.39
CA HIS A 240 16.33 13.20 -11.79
C HIS A 240 16.45 13.73 -10.36
N PHE A 241 16.63 12.83 -9.39
CA PHE A 241 16.86 13.21 -8.00
C PHE A 241 18.35 13.14 -7.72
N VAL A 242 18.92 14.25 -7.29
CA VAL A 242 20.37 14.42 -7.23
C VAL A 242 20.78 14.73 -5.80
N SER A 243 21.84 14.07 -5.33
CA SER A 243 22.35 14.26 -3.98
C SER A 243 23.37 15.40 -3.99
N PRO A 244 23.15 16.51 -3.27
CA PRO A 244 24.09 17.64 -3.25
C PRO A 244 25.44 17.29 -2.62
N SER A 245 25.51 16.17 -1.89
CA SER A 245 26.74 15.66 -1.28
C SER A 245 27.55 14.74 -2.20
N GLU A 246 27.03 14.38 -3.38
CA GLU A 246 27.79 13.58 -4.34
C GLU A 246 28.73 14.48 -5.15
N PRO A 247 30.06 14.30 -5.05
CA PRO A 247 31.06 15.20 -5.62
C PRO A 247 31.09 15.20 -7.16
N ASP A 248 30.37 14.29 -7.82
CA ASP A 248 30.37 14.12 -9.27
C ASP A 248 29.13 14.71 -9.96
N PHE A 249 28.17 15.29 -9.22
CA PHE A 249 26.97 15.86 -9.81
C PHE A 249 27.08 17.38 -9.99
N GLU A 250 27.86 17.79 -10.99
CA GLU A 250 27.78 19.14 -11.54
C GLU A 250 26.79 19.13 -12.71
N LEU A 251 25.63 19.77 -12.55
CA LEU A 251 24.75 20.05 -13.69
C LEU A 251 25.50 20.98 -14.63
N ALA A 252 26.10 20.43 -15.69
CA ALA A 252 26.81 21.23 -16.66
C ALA A 252 25.84 21.83 -17.69
N ASP A 253 26.02 23.10 -18.01
CA ASP A 253 25.39 23.71 -19.19
C ASP A 253 25.93 23.05 -20.49
N LEU A 254 25.40 23.44 -21.66
CA LEU A 254 25.93 22.93 -22.94
C LEU A 254 27.41 23.24 -23.18
N GLY A 255 27.98 24.24 -22.49
CA GLY A 255 29.39 24.62 -22.56
C GLY A 255 30.28 23.84 -21.59
N GLY A 256 29.71 22.96 -20.76
CA GLY A 256 30.46 22.22 -19.74
C GLY A 256 30.70 23.02 -18.45
N ASN A 257 30.07 24.19 -18.28
CA ASN A 257 30.22 24.98 -17.06
C ASN A 257 29.32 24.42 -15.96
N PRO A 258 29.85 24.21 -14.74
CA PRO A 258 29.07 23.71 -13.63
C PRO A 258 28.02 24.73 -13.18
N ILE A 259 26.79 24.26 -13.02
CA ILE A 259 25.67 25.03 -12.45
C ILE A 259 25.47 24.54 -11.02
N SER A 260 25.67 25.46 -10.08
CA SER A 260 25.39 25.22 -8.67
C SER A 260 23.88 25.18 -8.46
N VAL A 261 23.35 24.01 -8.10
CA VAL A 261 21.96 23.83 -7.69
C VAL A 261 21.90 23.79 -6.17
N SER A 262 21.08 24.64 -5.57
CA SER A 262 20.91 24.73 -4.13
C SER A 262 20.14 23.51 -3.60
N TYR A 263 20.33 23.16 -2.33
CA TYR A 263 19.51 22.11 -1.73
C TYR A 263 18.02 22.48 -1.82
N HIS A 264 17.19 21.48 -2.11
CA HIS A 264 15.75 21.59 -2.34
C HIS A 264 15.34 22.39 -3.58
N GLU A 265 16.27 22.74 -4.47
CA GLU A 265 15.95 23.43 -5.71
C GLU A 265 15.51 22.45 -6.79
N LEU A 266 14.43 22.80 -7.49
CA LEU A 266 13.95 22.15 -8.70
C LEU A 266 14.36 22.99 -9.90
N VAL A 267 15.08 22.38 -10.82
CA VAL A 267 15.52 23.04 -12.06
C VAL A 267 15.00 22.27 -13.27
N LEU A 268 14.74 23.00 -14.36
CA LEU A 268 14.36 22.47 -15.66
C LEU A 268 15.55 22.63 -16.60
N ARG A 269 15.99 21.53 -17.21
CA ARG A 269 16.92 21.54 -18.34
C ARG A 269 16.12 21.43 -19.63
N ASP A 270 16.07 22.51 -20.39
CA ASP A 270 15.32 22.54 -21.65
C ASP A 270 16.06 21.75 -22.77
N PRO A 271 15.43 21.52 -23.94
CA PRO A 271 16.06 20.79 -25.04
C PRO A 271 17.33 21.46 -25.60
N SER A 272 17.50 22.76 -25.36
CA SER A 272 18.72 23.49 -25.68
C SER A 272 19.78 23.39 -24.58
N GLY A 273 19.56 22.54 -23.58
CA GLY A 273 20.47 22.29 -22.47
C GLY A 273 20.63 23.46 -21.50
N VAL A 274 19.83 24.53 -21.64
CA VAL A 274 19.80 25.63 -20.67
C VAL A 274 19.07 25.15 -19.43
N VAL A 275 19.68 25.36 -18.27
CA VAL A 275 19.12 25.02 -16.97
C VAL A 275 18.53 26.28 -16.36
N THR A 276 17.27 26.19 -15.95
CA THR A 276 16.54 27.29 -15.32
C THR A 276 15.96 26.82 -13.98
N ALA A 277 16.15 27.61 -12.93
CA ALA A 277 15.47 27.40 -11.66
C ALA A 277 13.96 27.51 -11.86
N VAL A 278 13.23 26.47 -11.45
CA VAL A 278 11.76 26.44 -11.48
C VAL A 278 11.23 26.88 -10.12
N ASP A 279 11.79 26.31 -9.05
CA ASP A 279 11.22 26.42 -7.71
C ASP A 279 12.18 25.95 -6.61
N ASN A 280 11.84 26.24 -5.35
CA ASN A 280 12.54 25.70 -4.19
C ASN A 280 11.54 25.09 -3.19
N LEU A 281 11.73 23.82 -2.81
CA LEU A 281 10.81 23.11 -1.90
C LEU A 281 10.72 23.82 -0.55
N HIS A 282 11.78 24.44 -0.03
CA HIS A 282 11.71 25.12 1.26
C HIS A 282 10.81 26.36 1.20
N GLU A 283 10.95 27.16 0.14
CA GLU A 283 10.09 28.33 -0.10
C GLU A 283 8.64 27.90 -0.30
N GLU A 284 8.43 26.87 -1.13
CA GLU A 284 7.08 26.39 -1.43
C GLU A 284 6.43 25.69 -0.23
N TRP A 285 7.21 25.02 0.62
CA TRP A 285 6.72 24.45 1.87
C TRP A 285 6.22 25.53 2.81
N ASN A 286 6.93 26.66 2.91
CA ASN A 286 6.50 27.79 3.71
C ASN A 286 5.24 28.46 3.14
N ALA A 287 5.06 28.44 1.82
CA ALA A 287 3.89 29.02 1.15
C ALA A 287 2.63 28.15 1.25
N SER A 288 2.73 26.86 0.88
CA SER A 288 1.58 25.97 0.68
C SER A 288 1.54 24.75 1.60
N GLY A 289 2.59 24.49 2.38
CA GLY A 289 2.67 23.37 3.33
C GLY A 289 1.69 23.49 4.51
N PRO A 290 1.64 22.48 5.40
CA PRO A 290 0.77 22.50 6.57
C PRO A 290 1.05 23.72 7.46
N PRO A 291 0.04 24.49 7.90
CA PRO A 291 0.27 25.70 8.69
C PRO A 291 1.12 25.51 9.94
N SER A 292 1.01 24.36 10.59
CA SER A 292 1.78 23.98 11.79
C SER A 292 3.27 23.71 11.51
N GLU A 293 3.66 23.52 10.25
CA GLU A 293 5.01 23.13 9.85
C GLU A 293 5.73 24.25 9.06
N ARG A 294 5.05 25.38 8.81
CA ARG A 294 5.64 26.55 8.13
C ARG A 294 6.61 27.29 9.04
N GLY A 295 7.69 27.82 8.47
CA GLY A 295 8.71 28.59 9.20
C GLY A 295 9.71 27.73 9.97
N HIS A 296 9.54 26.40 9.98
CA HIS A 296 10.52 25.48 10.50
C HIS A 296 11.44 24.99 9.37
N PRO A 297 12.77 24.87 9.60
CA PRO A 297 13.66 24.30 8.61
C PRO A 297 13.22 22.85 8.32
N LEU A 298 13.14 22.52 7.04
CA LEU A 298 12.86 21.16 6.58
C LEU A 298 14.03 20.25 6.96
N THR A 299 13.97 19.63 8.14
CA THR A 299 14.89 18.55 8.48
C THR A 299 14.62 17.35 7.57
N ALA A 300 15.67 16.76 6.98
CA ALA A 300 15.55 15.61 6.08
C ALA A 300 14.74 14.44 6.67
N GLN A 301 14.73 14.30 8.00
CA GLN A 301 13.88 13.33 8.70
C GLN A 301 12.37 13.58 8.49
N ALA A 302 11.93 14.84 8.46
CA ALA A 302 10.51 15.19 8.36
C ALA A 302 9.87 14.87 6.99
N LEU A 303 10.68 14.76 5.94
CA LEU A 303 10.23 14.43 4.57
C LEU A 303 10.22 12.92 4.31
N GLY A 304 10.98 12.13 5.07
CA GLY A 304 11.18 10.69 4.83
C GLY A 304 10.55 9.77 5.87
N THR A 305 10.29 10.22 7.11
CA THR A 305 9.60 9.39 8.08
C THR A 305 8.09 9.49 7.87
N PRO A 306 7.37 8.40 7.56
CA PRO A 306 5.93 8.37 7.82
C PRO A 306 5.72 8.80 9.27
N VAL A 307 4.65 9.57 9.54
CA VAL A 307 4.28 9.98 10.91
C VAL A 307 4.48 8.75 11.78
N GLU A 308 5.39 8.83 12.76
CA GLU A 308 5.54 7.78 13.76
C GLU A 308 4.13 7.56 14.28
N ASP A 309 3.56 6.39 13.95
CA ASP A 309 2.22 6.01 14.36
C ASP A 309 2.24 6.22 15.87
N VAL A 310 1.57 7.27 16.34
CA VAL A 310 1.57 7.64 17.75
C VAL A 310 1.00 6.41 18.43
N ARG A 311 1.89 5.58 19.00
CA ARG A 311 1.48 4.43 19.78
C ARG A 311 0.55 5.01 20.83
N PRO A 312 -0.73 4.61 20.89
CA PRO A 312 -1.58 5.04 21.99
C PRO A 312 -0.82 4.71 23.27
N SER A 313 -0.70 5.69 24.17
CA SER A 313 -0.11 5.48 25.48
C SER A 313 -0.77 4.24 26.09
N ALA A 314 0.05 3.39 26.70
CA ALA A 314 -0.46 2.30 27.50
C ALA A 314 -1.16 2.89 28.73
N GLU A 315 -2.45 3.19 28.57
CA GLU A 315 -3.42 3.35 29.66
C GLU A 315 -4.41 2.18 29.62
#